data_AF-A0A7C6JHS5-F1
#
_entry.id   AF-A0A7C6JHS5-F1
#
_cell.length_a   1.000
_cell.length_b   1.000
_cell.length_c   1.000
_cell.angle_alpha   90.00
_cell.angle_beta   90.00
_cell.angle_gamma   90.00
#
_symmetry.space_group_name_H-M   'P 1'
#
loop_
_entity.id
_entity.type
_entity.pdbx_description
1 polymer ?
#
loop_
_entity_poly.entity_id
_entity_poly.type
_entity_poly.pdbx_seq_one_letter_code
_entity_poly.pdbx_strand_id
1 'polypeptide(L)' 'MQRVLILGKDGQVGTELQRSLSALGQVTALGRKQADLTQLG' A
#
# COMPACT_ATOMS: atom_id res chain seq x y z
N MET A 1 1.94 -18.04 2.36
CA MET A 1 1.08 -17.01 1.74
C MET A 1 1.66 -15.65 2.07
N GLN A 2 2.07 -14.87 1.06
CA GLN A 2 2.72 -13.58 1.29
C GLN A 2 1.67 -12.51 1.63
N ARG A 3 2.02 -11.63 2.58
CA ARG A 3 1.22 -10.46 2.97
C ARG A 3 2.02 -9.21 2.67
N VAL A 4 1.51 -8.37 1.79
CA VAL A 4 2.16 -7.17 1.31
C VAL A 4 1.39 -5.95 1.81
N LEU A 5 2.10 -5.01 2.44
CA LEU A 5 1.58 -3.69 2.82
C LEU A 5 2.16 -2.64 1.87
N ILE A 6 1.29 -1.85 1.25
CA ILE A 6 1.65 -0.69 0.44
C ILE A 6 1.21 0.58 1.16
N LEU A 7 2.16 1.49 1.41
CA LEU A 7 1.88 2.86 1.87
C LEU A 7 2.03 3.82 0.70
N GLY A 8 1.18 4.86 0.67
CA GLY A 8 1.15 5.79 -0.47
C GLY A 8 0.41 5.23 -1.69
N LYS A 9 -0.64 4.42 -1.45
CA LYS A 9 -1.42 3.74 -2.50
C LYS A 9 -1.99 4.65 -3.59
N ASP A 10 -2.22 5.92 -3.26
CA ASP A 10 -2.84 6.92 -4.14
C ASP A 10 -1.84 7.59 -5.10
N GLY A 11 -0.54 7.31 -4.97
CA GLY A 11 0.49 7.76 -5.90
C GLY A 11 0.54 6.91 -7.18
N GLN A 12 1.21 7.43 -8.21
CA GLN A 12 1.38 6.72 -9.50
C GLN A 12 2.00 5.34 -9.30
N VAL A 13 3.11 5.29 -8.56
CA VAL A 13 3.82 4.03 -8.25
C VAL A 13 2.99 3.12 -7.35
N GLY A 14 2.34 3.68 -6.32
CA GLY A 14 1.49 2.91 -5.41
C GLY A 14 0.32 2.23 -6.13
N THR A 15 -0.26 2.89 -7.13
CA THR A 15 -1.35 2.33 -7.96
C THR A 15 -0.87 1.13 -8.77
N GLU A 16 0.29 1.24 -9.42
CA GLU A 16 0.81 0.14 -10.24
C GLU A 16 1.32 -1.03 -9.38
N LEU A 17 2.02 -0.74 -8.28
CA LEU A 17 2.48 -1.76 -7.34
C LEU A 17 1.35 -2.63 -6.79
N GLN A 18 0.18 -2.04 -6.49
CA GLN A 18 -0.99 -2.82 -6.05
C GLN A 18 -1.41 -3.86 -7.09
N ARG A 19 -1.43 -3.49 -8.38
CA ARG A 19 -1.78 -4.40 -9.48
C ARG A 19 -0.72 -5.47 -9.65
N SER A 20 0.56 -5.08 -9.72
CA SER A 20 1.66 -6.04 -9.94
C SER A 20 1.79 -7.05 -8.80
N LEU A 21 1.59 -6.62 -7.54
CA LEU A 21 1.79 -7.47 -6.37
C LEU A 21 0.54 -8.30 -5.98
N SER A 22 -0.62 -8.03 -6.59
CA SER A 22 -1.85 -8.80 -6.36
C SER A 22 -1.71 -10.30 -6.71
N ALA A 23 -0.80 -10.64 -7.63
CA ALA A 23 -0.52 -12.03 -8.01
C ALA A 23 0.31 -12.80 -6.95
N LEU A 24 0.98 -12.11 -6.02
CA LEU A 24 1.89 -12.73 -5.04
C LEU A 24 1.19 -13.10 -3.72
N GLY A 25 -0.01 -12.57 -3.47
CA GLY A 25 -0.76 -12.84 -2.26
C GLY A 25 -1.65 -11.68 -1.84
N GLN A 26 -1.91 -11.58 -0.54
CA GLN A 26 -2.82 -10.57 0.00
C GLN A 26 -2.12 -9.20 0.04
N VAL A 27 -2.68 -8.24 -0.69
CA VAL A 27 -2.22 -6.85 -0.70
C VAL A 27 -3.16 -6.01 0.18
N THR A 28 -2.59 -5.32 1.17
CA THR A 28 -3.26 -4.25 1.90
C THR A 28 -2.61 -2.94 1.49
N ALA A 29 -3.39 -1.99 0.98
CA ALA A 29 -2.87 -0.72 0.53
C ALA A 29 -3.53 0.42 1.30
N LEU A 30 -2.71 1.34 1.81
CA LEU A 30 -3.13 2.48 2.62
C LEU A 30 -2.64 3.79 2.00
N GLY A 31 -3.54 4.77 1.93
CA GLY A 31 -3.25 6.16 1.60
C GLY A 31 -3.02 6.98 2.86
N ARG A 32 -2.66 8.26 2.69
CA ARG A 32 -2.37 9.17 3.83
C ARG A 32 -3.51 9.23 4.85
N LYS A 33 -4.77 9.23 4.39
CA LYS A 33 -5.95 9.26 5.28
C LYS A 33 -6.07 8.04 6.21
N GLN A 34 -5.38 6.94 5.87
CA GLN A 34 -5.46 5.67 6.59
C GLN A 34 -4.17 5.39 7.39
N ALA A 35 -3.04 5.93 6.94
CA ALA A 35 -1.75 5.85 7.61
C ALA A 35 -0.93 7.11 7.28
N ASP A 36 -0.95 8.09 8.18
CA ASP A 36 -0.12 9.28 8.07
C ASP A 36 1.22 9.04 8.79
N LEU A 37 2.30 8.88 8.03
CA LEU A 37 3.65 8.67 8.57
C LEU A 37 4.22 9.89 9.28
N THR A 38 3.60 11.06 9.16
CA THR A 38 4.00 12.28 9.86
C THR A 38 3.35 12.40 11.25
N GLN A 39 2.32 11.60 11.51
CA GLN A 39 1.65 11.59 12.81
C GLN A 39 2.46 10.73 13.78
N LEU A 40 3.39 11.38 14.48
CA LEU A 40 4.09 10.81 15.62
C LEU A 40 3.15 10.83 16.83
N GLY A 41 2.89 9.65 17.39
CA GLY A 41 2.07 9.47 18.59
C GLY A 41 2.79 9.91 19.86
#